data_AF-A0A966F1I5-F1
#
_entry.id   AF-A0A966F1I5-F1
#
_cell.length_a   1.000
_cell.length_b   1.000
_cell.length_c   1.000
_cell.angle_alpha   90.00
_cell.angle_beta   90.00
_cell.angle_gamma   90.00
#
_symmetry.space_group_name_H-M   'P 1'
#
loop_
_entity.id
_entity.type
_entity.pdbx_description
1 polymer ?
#
loop_
_entity_poly.entity_id
_entity_poly.type
_entity_poly.pdbx_seq_one_letter_code
_entity_poly.pdbx_strand_id
1 'polypeptide(L)'
;MAILCVGMVAWLAVHWSVSLDAADARHLLASANAENVQTLESAFDEFTQLRREIESRAASGCSQETLEYFRRYLFTLKHLRDVGLVRDRHLLCSTALGIIDKPVRSSPPDFILPQGLEVYAYRPVRVSARRPTMVIQAEIINALVDPGLIASLSRRFPIGKTWIHATGAIDEFELFGGAEPPRKMARDRRCSEIYGFCLVAAIESGMPSKPLRKAAMALLGGGTGLAVFLFGQLLLWRSRSSLVRLRRAIHNGEIAAAYQPILSVPDSRLVGFELLARWPGAPETLQGPERFIAEAESLGLIHDLTEMMIRTAVAEIGEILRGCPELRLAINISALELEDRKLEAVLSETFLARGIGCGQIVLEITERSVASPHR
;
A
#
# COMPACT_ATOMS: atom_id res chain seq x y z
N MET A 1 17.76 15.82 0.21
CA MET A 1 16.39 15.93 0.79
C MET A 1 15.39 14.96 0.17
N ALA A 2 15.27 14.82 -1.15
CA ALA A 2 14.26 13.97 -1.78
C ALA A 2 14.31 12.46 -1.41
N ILE A 3 15.51 11.89 -1.19
CA ILE A 3 15.69 10.45 -0.86
C ILE A 3 15.14 10.11 0.53
N LEU A 4 15.27 11.02 1.50
CA LEU A 4 14.73 10.83 2.85
C LEU A 4 13.19 10.86 2.85
N CYS A 5 12.56 11.67 1.99
CA CYS A 5 11.11 11.72 1.87
C CYS A 5 10.52 10.41 1.32
N VAL A 6 11.11 9.80 0.29
CA VAL A 6 10.58 8.57 -0.31
C VAL A 6 10.69 7.38 0.65
N GLY A 7 11.83 7.25 1.34
CA GLY A 7 12.01 6.21 2.36
C GLY A 7 11.06 6.37 3.55
N MET A 8 10.83 7.60 4.00
CA MET A 8 9.91 7.90 5.11
C MET A 8 8.45 7.62 4.72
N VAL A 9 8.03 7.96 3.51
CA VAL A 9 6.67 7.68 3.01
C VAL A 9 6.43 6.18 2.88
N ALA A 10 7.40 5.42 2.36
CA ALA A 10 7.29 3.96 2.29
C ALA A 10 7.22 3.31 3.68
N TRP A 11 8.03 3.78 4.63
CA TRP A 11 8.00 3.31 6.01
C TRP A 11 6.68 3.64 6.70
N LEU A 12 6.18 4.87 6.55
CA LEU A 12 4.87 5.29 7.07
C LEU A 12 3.73 4.49 6.45
N ALA A 13 3.77 4.20 5.14
CA ALA A 13 2.75 3.39 4.47
C ALA A 13 2.73 1.94 4.99
N VAL A 14 3.90 1.33 5.20
CA VAL A 14 4.01 -0.02 5.79
C VAL A 14 3.54 -0.01 7.24
N HIS A 15 3.93 0.99 8.03
CA HIS A 15 3.51 1.12 9.42
C HIS A 15 1.99 1.33 9.54
N TRP A 16 1.44 2.22 8.70
CA TRP A 16 0.00 2.50 8.62
C TRP A 16 -0.80 1.26 8.22
N SER A 17 -0.35 0.50 7.21
CA SER A 17 -0.97 -0.77 6.81
C SER A 17 -0.96 -1.81 7.93
N VAL A 18 0.14 -1.91 8.69
CA VAL A 18 0.23 -2.84 9.83
C VAL A 18 -0.69 -2.40 10.98
N SER A 19 -0.81 -1.09 11.22
CA SER A 19 -1.72 -0.58 12.24
C SER A 19 -3.20 -0.79 11.89
N LEU A 20 -3.55 -0.69 10.60
CA LEU A 20 -4.89 -1.02 10.09
C LEU A 20 -5.23 -2.50 10.30
N ASP A 21 -4.35 -3.41 9.86
CA ASP A 21 -4.56 -4.86 10.03
C ASP A 21 -4.76 -5.25 11.51
N ALA A 22 -4.02 -4.60 12.42
CA ALA A 22 -4.14 -4.84 13.86
C ALA A 22 -5.42 -4.25 14.46
N ALA A 23 -5.88 -3.10 13.97
CA ALA A 23 -7.14 -2.48 14.41
C ALA A 23 -8.35 -3.31 13.94
N ASP A 24 -8.35 -3.73 12.67
CA ASP A 24 -9.41 -4.57 12.09
C ASP A 24 -9.51 -5.91 12.81
N ALA A 25 -8.38 -6.54 13.11
CA ALA A 25 -8.34 -7.79 13.86
C ALA A 25 -8.93 -7.66 15.28
N ARG A 26 -8.67 -6.55 15.98
CA ARG A 26 -9.26 -6.29 17.31
C ARG A 26 -10.76 -6.02 17.23
N HIS A 27 -11.21 -5.28 16.23
CA HIS A 27 -12.63 -5.02 16.04
C HIS A 27 -13.40 -6.32 15.75
N LEU A 28 -12.89 -7.16 14.84
CA LEU A 28 -13.45 -8.48 14.53
C LEU A 28 -13.46 -9.40 15.77
N LEU A 29 -12.40 -9.36 16.58
CA LEU A 29 -12.33 -10.09 17.85
C LEU A 29 -13.44 -9.65 18.82
N ALA A 30 -13.59 -8.35 19.02
CA ALA A 30 -14.59 -7.79 19.92
C ALA A 30 -16.02 -8.09 19.46
N SER A 31 -16.32 -7.97 18.16
CA SER A 31 -17.66 -8.25 17.63
C SER A 31 -18.02 -9.73 17.77
N ALA A 32 -17.10 -10.63 17.46
CA ALA A 32 -17.36 -12.07 17.57
C ALA A 32 -17.42 -12.54 19.05
N ASN A 33 -16.64 -11.94 19.95
CA ASN A 33 -16.74 -12.24 21.38
C ASN A 33 -18.07 -11.75 21.98
N ALA A 34 -18.58 -10.59 21.55
CA ALA A 34 -19.90 -10.11 21.95
C ALA A 34 -21.02 -11.06 21.50
N GLU A 35 -20.97 -11.55 20.25
CA GLU A 35 -21.93 -12.53 19.74
C GLU A 35 -21.86 -13.88 20.49
N ASN A 36 -20.66 -14.32 20.86
CA ASN A 36 -20.46 -15.52 21.67
C ASN A 36 -21.09 -15.38 23.06
N VAL A 37 -20.97 -14.21 23.72
CA VAL A 37 -21.65 -13.94 25.00
C VAL A 37 -23.16 -14.05 24.83
N GLN A 38 -23.73 -13.35 23.85
CA GLN A 38 -25.18 -13.36 23.59
C GLN A 38 -25.69 -14.78 23.28
N THR A 39 -24.91 -15.57 22.54
CA THR A 39 -25.26 -16.95 22.21
C THR A 39 -25.26 -17.85 23.44
N LEU A 40 -24.31 -17.66 24.36
CA LEU A 40 -24.31 -18.38 25.63
C LEU A 40 -25.45 -17.93 26.54
N GLU A 41 -25.72 -16.63 26.65
CA GLU A 41 -26.88 -16.10 27.39
C GLU A 41 -28.18 -16.74 26.91
N SER A 42 -28.36 -16.88 25.59
CA SER A 42 -29.53 -17.55 25.01
C SER A 42 -29.65 -19.02 25.46
N ALA A 43 -28.52 -19.74 25.60
CA ALA A 43 -28.53 -21.11 26.10
C ALA A 43 -28.87 -21.19 27.61
N PHE A 44 -28.40 -20.22 28.41
CA PHE A 44 -28.76 -20.11 29.82
C PHE A 44 -30.23 -19.69 30.01
N ASP A 45 -30.76 -18.84 29.13
CA ASP A 45 -32.19 -18.46 29.11
C ASP A 45 -33.07 -19.66 28.81
N GLU A 46 -32.72 -20.47 27.80
CA GLU A 46 -33.41 -21.73 27.50
C GLU A 46 -33.39 -22.68 28.69
N PHE A 47 -32.25 -22.81 29.37
CA PHE A 47 -32.14 -23.64 30.58
C PHE A 47 -33.03 -23.12 31.71
N THR A 48 -33.04 -21.81 31.94
CA THR A 48 -33.87 -21.19 32.98
C THR A 48 -35.36 -21.31 32.67
N GLN A 49 -35.74 -21.26 31.40
CA GLN A 49 -37.10 -21.52 30.94
C GLN A 49 -37.48 -23.01 31.12
N LEU A 50 -36.62 -23.92 30.67
CA LEU A 50 -36.75 -25.36 30.87
C LEU A 50 -36.96 -25.71 32.34
N ARG A 51 -36.14 -25.14 33.23
CA ARG A 51 -36.26 -25.36 34.68
C ARG A 51 -37.66 -25.01 35.15
N ARG A 52 -38.12 -23.79 34.89
CA ARG A 52 -39.45 -23.33 35.34
C ARG A 52 -40.60 -24.20 34.83
N GLU A 53 -40.53 -24.66 33.58
CA GLU A 53 -41.61 -25.47 32.99
C GLU A 53 -41.63 -26.89 33.57
N ILE A 54 -40.45 -27.46 33.84
CA ILE A 54 -40.30 -28.88 34.09
C ILE A 54 -40.13 -29.21 35.59
N GLU A 55 -39.77 -28.24 36.44
CA GLU A 55 -39.45 -28.43 37.86
C GLU A 55 -40.53 -29.18 38.66
N SER A 56 -41.81 -28.88 38.42
CA SER A 56 -42.93 -29.59 39.08
C SER A 56 -42.97 -31.09 38.76
N ARG A 57 -42.67 -31.46 37.51
CA ARG A 57 -42.60 -32.86 37.06
C ARG A 57 -41.25 -33.51 37.36
N ALA A 58 -40.19 -32.72 37.47
CA ALA A 58 -38.89 -33.19 37.90
C ALA A 58 -38.94 -33.70 39.36
N ALA A 59 -39.76 -33.07 40.20
CA ALA A 59 -39.94 -33.47 41.60
C ALA A 59 -40.52 -34.87 41.78
N SER A 60 -41.33 -35.38 40.83
CA SER A 60 -41.88 -36.75 40.89
C SER A 60 -40.86 -37.84 40.52
N GLY A 61 -39.65 -37.46 40.09
CA GLY A 61 -38.55 -38.37 39.81
C GLY A 61 -38.54 -38.96 38.40
N CYS A 62 -37.70 -39.98 38.20
CA CYS A 62 -37.50 -40.62 36.90
C CYS A 62 -38.61 -41.62 36.59
N SER A 63 -39.41 -41.33 35.57
CA SER A 63 -40.38 -42.24 34.96
C SER A 63 -40.33 -42.13 33.44
N GLN A 64 -40.89 -43.10 32.71
CA GLN A 64 -40.99 -43.00 31.25
C GLN A 64 -41.83 -41.80 30.81
N GLU A 65 -42.95 -41.53 31.49
CA GLU A 65 -43.81 -40.38 31.21
C GLU A 65 -43.06 -39.05 31.40
N THR A 66 -42.27 -38.94 32.48
CA THR A 66 -41.42 -37.77 32.75
C THR A 66 -40.43 -37.56 31.60
N LEU A 67 -39.70 -38.61 31.19
CA LEU A 67 -38.70 -38.52 30.12
C LEU A 67 -39.32 -38.21 28.75
N GLU A 68 -40.50 -38.74 28.44
CA GLU A 68 -41.24 -38.42 27.21
C GLU A 68 -41.69 -36.96 27.17
N TYR A 69 -42.14 -36.41 28.31
CA TYR A 69 -42.43 -34.98 28.43
C TYR A 69 -41.17 -34.14 28.20
N PHE A 70 -40.06 -34.50 28.83
CA PHE A 70 -38.80 -33.77 28.71
C PHE A 70 -38.28 -33.81 27.27
N ARG A 71 -38.36 -34.95 26.57
CA ARG A 71 -38.00 -35.08 25.15
C ARG A 71 -38.80 -34.15 24.26
N ARG A 72 -40.12 -34.07 24.48
CA ARG A 72 -41.01 -33.19 23.69
C ARG A 72 -40.69 -31.72 23.91
N TYR A 73 -40.45 -31.30 25.14
CA TYR A 73 -40.10 -29.91 25.44
C TYR A 73 -38.68 -29.57 24.97
N LEU A 74 -37.72 -30.46 25.16
CA LEU A 74 -36.35 -30.28 24.68
C LEU A 74 -36.28 -30.07 23.16
N PHE A 75 -37.21 -30.68 22.40
CA PHE A 75 -37.33 -30.47 20.95
C PHE A 75 -37.69 -29.03 20.57
N THR A 76 -38.27 -28.24 21.47
CA THR A 76 -38.60 -26.83 21.22
C THR A 76 -37.42 -25.89 21.48
N LEU A 77 -36.34 -26.39 22.06
CA LEU A 77 -35.17 -25.60 22.46
C LEU A 77 -34.06 -25.72 21.40
N LYS A 78 -33.34 -24.62 21.15
CA LYS A 78 -32.35 -24.55 20.07
C LYS A 78 -30.99 -25.07 20.52
N HIS A 79 -30.60 -24.73 21.75
CA HIS A 79 -29.23 -24.88 22.25
C HIS A 79 -29.04 -26.04 23.21
N LEU A 80 -30.12 -26.68 23.68
CA LEU A 80 -30.04 -27.86 24.55
C LEU A 80 -30.22 -29.17 23.77
N ARG A 81 -29.57 -30.25 24.22
CA ARG A 81 -29.56 -31.56 23.54
C ARG A 81 -29.90 -32.75 24.44
N ASP A 82 -29.75 -32.61 25.75
CA ASP A 82 -30.15 -33.63 26.74
C ASP A 82 -30.61 -32.92 28.02
N VAL A 83 -31.56 -33.53 28.73
CA VAL A 83 -32.04 -33.05 30.03
C VAL A 83 -32.10 -34.24 30.96
N GLY A 84 -31.55 -34.09 32.17
CA GLY A 84 -31.51 -35.14 33.15
C GLY A 84 -31.93 -34.70 34.55
N LEU A 85 -32.31 -35.69 35.34
CA LEU A 85 -32.62 -35.50 36.76
C LEU A 85 -31.43 -35.90 37.61
N VAL A 86 -31.08 -35.02 38.54
CA VAL A 86 -29.93 -35.17 39.43
C VAL A 86 -30.42 -35.17 40.87
N ARG A 87 -29.85 -36.04 41.71
CA ARG A 87 -30.06 -36.03 43.16
C ARG A 87 -28.75 -36.33 43.86
N ASP A 88 -28.38 -35.53 44.86
CA ASP A 88 -27.12 -35.68 45.60
C ASP A 88 -25.88 -35.78 44.67
N ARG A 89 -25.84 -34.96 43.62
CA ARG A 89 -24.84 -35.01 42.54
C ARG A 89 -24.75 -36.35 41.80
N HIS A 90 -25.83 -37.11 41.73
CA HIS A 90 -25.91 -38.31 40.91
C HIS A 90 -26.98 -38.13 39.82
N LEU A 91 -26.59 -38.32 38.56
CA LEU A 91 -27.50 -38.36 37.43
C LEU A 91 -28.31 -39.67 37.47
N LEU A 92 -29.61 -39.55 37.68
CA LEU A 92 -30.55 -40.66 37.83
C LEU A 92 -31.12 -41.11 36.49
N CYS A 93 -31.43 -40.15 35.61
CA CYS A 93 -31.94 -40.40 34.27
C CYS A 93 -31.67 -39.21 33.36
N SER A 94 -31.67 -39.43 32.05
CA SER A 94 -31.68 -38.34 31.06
C SER A 94 -32.52 -38.69 29.84
N THR A 95 -32.92 -37.69 29.05
CA THR A 95 -33.72 -37.89 27.85
C THR A 95 -32.99 -38.76 26.83
N ALA A 96 -31.66 -38.66 26.77
CA ALA A 96 -30.81 -39.47 25.91
C ALA A 96 -30.46 -40.86 26.45
N LEU A 97 -30.24 -41.02 27.76
CA LEU A 97 -29.81 -42.29 28.37
C LEU A 97 -30.96 -43.15 28.90
N GLY A 98 -32.16 -42.59 29.05
CA GLY A 98 -33.24 -43.25 29.76
C GLY A 98 -33.01 -43.26 31.28
N ILE A 99 -33.61 -44.23 31.96
CA ILE A 99 -33.42 -44.46 33.40
C ILE A 99 -32.07 -45.19 33.60
N ILE A 100 -31.23 -44.68 34.50
CA ILE A 100 -29.88 -45.20 34.72
C ILE A 100 -29.87 -46.10 35.96
N ASP A 101 -29.65 -47.40 35.77
CA ASP A 101 -29.65 -48.39 36.87
C ASP A 101 -28.60 -48.10 37.96
N LYS A 102 -27.45 -47.56 37.56
CA LYS A 102 -26.37 -47.14 38.47
C LYS A 102 -26.12 -45.65 38.29
N PRO A 103 -26.71 -44.79 39.16
CA PRO A 103 -26.58 -43.35 39.03
C PRO A 103 -25.14 -42.88 38.87
N VAL A 104 -24.91 -41.99 37.91
CA VAL A 104 -23.56 -41.50 37.58
C VAL A 104 -23.25 -40.29 38.44
N ARG A 105 -22.22 -40.38 39.27
CA ARG A 105 -21.78 -39.25 40.10
C ARG A 105 -21.20 -38.13 39.23
N SER A 106 -21.78 -36.94 39.33
CA SER A 106 -21.24 -35.71 38.76
C SER A 106 -19.90 -35.38 39.41
N SER A 107 -18.96 -34.89 38.61
CA SER A 107 -17.73 -34.28 39.14
C SER A 107 -18.07 -32.99 39.93
N PRO A 108 -17.12 -32.35 40.62
CA PRO A 108 -17.33 -30.97 41.06
C PRO A 108 -17.58 -30.04 39.85
N PRO A 109 -18.42 -28.99 40.00
CA PRO A 109 -18.59 -28.00 38.94
C PRO A 109 -17.29 -27.23 38.70
N ASP A 110 -17.08 -26.78 37.47
CA ASP A 110 -15.93 -25.97 37.11
C ASP A 110 -16.07 -24.56 37.68
N PHE A 111 -17.29 -24.01 37.69
CA PHE A 111 -17.62 -22.80 38.41
C PHE A 111 -19.12 -22.74 38.73
N ILE A 112 -19.48 -21.88 39.68
CA ILE A 112 -20.87 -21.64 40.09
C ILE A 112 -21.19 -20.19 39.80
N LEU A 113 -22.29 -19.94 39.09
CA LEU A 113 -22.77 -18.60 38.78
C LEU A 113 -23.53 -18.00 39.98
N PRO A 114 -23.65 -16.66 40.08
CA PRO A 114 -24.33 -16.00 41.20
C PRO A 114 -25.77 -16.46 41.45
N GLN A 115 -26.45 -16.97 40.43
CA GLN A 115 -27.82 -17.49 40.52
C GLN A 115 -27.89 -18.93 41.07
N GLY A 116 -26.76 -19.51 41.50
CA GLY A 116 -26.68 -20.90 41.97
C GLY A 116 -26.60 -21.95 40.85
N LEU A 117 -26.37 -21.51 39.61
CA LEU A 117 -26.19 -22.42 38.48
C LEU A 117 -24.78 -23.01 38.50
N GLU A 118 -24.71 -24.34 38.56
CA GLU A 118 -23.46 -25.09 38.45
C GLU A 118 -23.13 -25.31 36.97
N VAL A 119 -21.93 -24.92 36.54
CA VAL A 119 -21.48 -25.09 35.15
C VAL A 119 -20.33 -26.08 35.09
N TYR A 120 -20.47 -27.05 34.20
CA TYR A 120 -19.49 -28.07 33.90
C TYR A 120 -19.00 -27.83 32.47
N ALA A 121 -17.89 -27.13 32.30
CA ALA A 121 -17.38 -26.70 31.01
C ALA A 121 -16.50 -27.78 30.35
N TYR A 122 -16.68 -27.96 29.04
CA TYR A 122 -15.80 -28.77 28.18
C TYR A 122 -15.57 -30.22 28.63
N ARG A 123 -16.60 -30.85 29.21
CA ARG A 123 -16.50 -32.24 29.67
C ARG A 123 -16.90 -33.22 28.55
N PRO A 124 -16.12 -34.28 28.29
CA PRO A 124 -16.54 -35.34 27.39
C PRO A 124 -17.62 -36.17 28.09
N VAL A 125 -18.85 -36.11 27.56
CA VAL A 125 -19.99 -36.87 28.09
C VAL A 125 -20.34 -38.03 27.18
N ARG A 126 -20.83 -39.12 27.77
CA ARG A 126 -21.21 -40.36 27.04
C ARG A 126 -22.22 -40.09 25.93
N VAL A 127 -23.21 -39.25 26.21
CA VAL A 127 -24.29 -38.88 25.28
C VAL A 127 -23.77 -38.16 24.05
N SER A 128 -22.67 -37.43 24.17
CA SER A 128 -22.11 -36.61 23.09
C SER A 128 -21.04 -37.35 22.25
N ALA A 129 -21.00 -38.68 22.29
CA ALA A 129 -19.91 -39.48 21.70
C ALA A 129 -18.51 -38.98 22.13
N ARG A 130 -18.38 -38.54 23.40
CA ARG A 130 -17.17 -37.93 23.98
C ARG A 130 -16.70 -36.62 23.33
N ARG A 131 -17.52 -35.96 22.49
CA ARG A 131 -17.23 -34.56 22.12
C ARG A 131 -17.34 -33.69 23.37
N PRO A 132 -16.42 -32.72 23.54
CA PRO A 132 -16.50 -31.78 24.65
C PRO A 132 -17.79 -30.96 24.56
N THR A 133 -18.46 -30.82 25.68
CA THR A 133 -19.69 -30.03 25.79
C THR A 133 -19.76 -29.33 27.15
N MET A 134 -20.74 -28.46 27.32
CA MET A 134 -21.06 -27.80 28.58
C MET A 134 -22.34 -28.40 29.16
N VAL A 135 -22.36 -28.66 30.46
CA VAL A 135 -23.56 -29.03 31.21
C VAL A 135 -23.89 -27.91 32.18
N ILE A 136 -25.15 -27.50 32.21
CA ILE A 136 -25.71 -26.54 33.17
C ILE A 136 -26.56 -27.35 34.14
N GLN A 137 -26.38 -27.14 35.44
CA GLN A 137 -27.13 -27.85 36.47
C GLN A 137 -27.69 -26.87 37.48
N ALA A 138 -28.93 -27.12 37.90
CA ALA A 138 -29.61 -26.41 38.97
C ALA A 138 -30.40 -27.41 39.79
N GLU A 139 -30.06 -27.52 41.08
CA GLU A 139 -30.76 -28.36 42.05
C GLU A 139 -30.97 -29.81 41.56
N ILE A 140 -32.17 -30.12 41.06
CA ILE A 140 -32.60 -31.46 40.65
C ILE A 140 -32.55 -31.69 39.13
N ILE A 141 -32.15 -30.70 38.33
CA ILE A 141 -32.13 -30.79 36.86
C ILE A 141 -30.74 -30.43 36.32
N ASN A 142 -30.29 -31.18 35.33
CA ASN A 142 -29.19 -30.76 34.47
C ASN A 142 -29.61 -30.74 32.99
N ALA A 143 -28.91 -29.95 32.19
CA ALA A 143 -29.06 -29.94 30.75
C ALA A 143 -27.71 -29.86 30.06
N LEU A 144 -27.62 -30.61 28.96
CA LEU A 144 -26.45 -30.65 28.08
C LEU A 144 -26.64 -29.61 26.97
N VAL A 145 -25.69 -28.70 26.84
CA VAL A 145 -25.65 -27.70 25.77
C VAL A 145 -25.12 -28.34 24.48
N ASP A 146 -25.60 -27.90 23.33
CA ASP A 146 -25.21 -28.46 22.03
C ASP A 146 -23.67 -28.47 21.85
N PRO A 147 -23.04 -29.65 21.67
CA PRO A 147 -21.61 -29.73 21.38
C PRO A 147 -21.22 -28.95 20.12
N GLY A 148 -22.13 -28.85 19.15
CA GLY A 148 -21.96 -28.03 17.96
C GLY A 148 -21.88 -26.54 18.28
N LEU A 149 -22.68 -26.06 19.23
CA LEU A 149 -22.61 -24.70 19.75
C LEU A 149 -21.26 -24.44 20.41
N ILE A 150 -20.84 -25.30 21.34
CA ILE A 150 -19.55 -25.15 22.04
C ILE A 150 -18.37 -25.18 21.07
N ALA A 151 -18.40 -26.05 20.07
CA ALA A 151 -17.39 -26.11 19.03
C ALA A 151 -17.44 -24.93 18.05
N SER A 152 -18.55 -24.18 17.98
CA SER A 152 -18.67 -22.99 17.14
C SER A 152 -18.05 -21.76 17.82
N LEU A 153 -18.17 -21.66 19.15
CA LEU A 153 -17.55 -20.60 19.96
C LEU A 153 -16.02 -20.58 19.78
N SER A 154 -15.38 -21.75 19.67
CA SER A 154 -13.94 -21.86 19.41
C SER A 154 -13.56 -21.70 17.94
N ARG A 155 -14.34 -22.27 16.99
CA ARG A 155 -14.00 -22.24 15.56
C ARG A 155 -14.16 -20.87 14.90
N ARG A 156 -14.94 -19.96 15.49
CA ARG A 156 -15.10 -18.58 14.97
C ARG A 156 -13.78 -17.80 14.97
N PHE A 157 -12.81 -18.26 15.75
CA PHE A 157 -11.43 -17.77 15.72
C PHE A 157 -10.50 -18.91 15.32
N PRO A 158 -10.15 -19.08 14.03
CA PRO A 158 -9.33 -20.20 13.55
C PRO A 158 -7.90 -20.26 14.15
N ILE A 159 -7.51 -19.23 14.90
CA ILE A 159 -6.22 -19.07 15.59
C ILE A 159 -6.41 -18.68 17.07
N GLY A 160 -7.66 -18.64 17.54
CA GLY A 160 -8.00 -18.08 18.85
C GLY A 160 -8.55 -19.12 19.81
N LYS A 161 -8.35 -18.87 21.09
CA LYS A 161 -8.93 -19.63 22.20
C LYS A 161 -9.98 -18.75 22.90
N THR A 162 -10.97 -19.38 23.54
CA THR A 162 -12.06 -18.68 24.24
C THR A 162 -12.23 -19.20 25.67
N TRP A 163 -12.03 -18.37 26.68
CA TRP A 163 -12.18 -18.75 28.09
C TRP A 163 -13.55 -18.34 28.61
N ILE A 164 -14.14 -19.05 29.59
CA ILE A 164 -15.30 -18.60 30.37
C ILE A 164 -14.98 -18.69 31.84
N HIS A 165 -15.33 -17.67 32.60
CA HIS A 165 -15.20 -17.73 34.05
C HIS A 165 -16.36 -17.03 34.73
N ALA A 166 -16.65 -17.37 35.98
CA ALA A 166 -17.60 -16.60 36.79
C ALA A 166 -17.01 -15.23 37.14
N THR A 167 -17.87 -14.22 37.27
CA THR A 167 -17.49 -12.87 37.68
C THR A 167 -17.05 -12.88 39.15
N GLY A 168 -15.83 -12.42 39.44
CA GLY A 168 -15.29 -12.36 40.80
C GLY A 168 -14.60 -13.63 41.30
N ALA A 169 -14.55 -14.69 40.50
CA ALA A 169 -13.70 -15.84 40.80
C ALA A 169 -12.21 -15.46 40.64
N ILE A 170 -11.40 -15.77 41.65
CA ILE A 170 -9.93 -15.65 41.62
C ILE A 170 -9.33 -16.84 40.87
N ASP A 171 -9.99 -17.99 40.94
CA ASP A 171 -9.62 -19.21 40.22
C ASP A 171 -10.18 -19.16 38.80
N GLU A 172 -9.24 -19.10 37.85
CA GLU A 172 -9.49 -18.96 36.42
C GLU A 172 -9.76 -20.34 35.81
N PHE A 173 -10.99 -20.57 35.32
CA PHE A 173 -11.34 -21.82 34.65
C PHE A 173 -11.41 -21.61 33.14
N GLU A 174 -10.76 -22.48 32.38
CA GLU A 174 -10.82 -22.44 30.94
C GLU A 174 -12.11 -23.09 30.43
N LEU A 175 -12.78 -22.49 29.44
CA LEU A 175 -13.78 -23.19 28.61
C LEU A 175 -13.10 -24.27 27.73
N PHE A 176 -11.75 -24.35 27.71
CA PHE A 176 -10.95 -25.26 26.87
C PHE A 176 -9.61 -25.79 27.50
N GLY A 177 -9.49 -25.97 28.84
CA GLY A 177 -8.28 -26.47 29.53
C GLY A 177 -6.90 -25.81 29.23
N GLY A 178 -6.40 -24.95 30.14
CA GLY A 178 -5.10 -24.28 29.97
C GLY A 178 -4.92 -22.98 30.77
N ALA A 179 -3.67 -22.50 30.82
CA ALA A 179 -3.30 -21.21 31.42
C ALA A 179 -3.63 -20.04 30.47
N GLU A 180 -3.76 -18.82 31.03
CA GLU A 180 -3.98 -17.58 30.26
C GLU A 180 -3.12 -17.47 28.99
N PRO A 181 -3.64 -16.86 27.92
CA PRO A 181 -2.84 -16.55 26.75
C PRO A 181 -1.67 -15.62 27.13
N PRO A 182 -0.46 -15.82 26.56
CA PRO A 182 0.66 -14.93 26.79
C PRO A 182 0.28 -13.45 26.59
N ARG A 183 0.92 -12.53 27.32
CA ARG A 183 0.72 -11.07 27.17
C ARG A 183 0.85 -10.53 25.74
N LYS A 184 1.45 -11.29 24.83
CA LYS A 184 1.65 -10.97 23.42
C LYS A 184 0.49 -11.41 22.52
N MET A 185 -0.73 -11.55 23.03
CA MET A 185 -1.92 -11.86 22.24
C MET A 185 -2.89 -10.67 22.30
N ALA A 186 -3.57 -10.37 21.18
CA ALA A 186 -4.67 -9.42 21.21
C ALA A 186 -5.85 -10.12 21.89
N ARG A 187 -6.41 -9.49 22.94
CA ARG A 187 -7.48 -10.07 23.76
C ARG A 187 -8.67 -9.13 23.78
N ASP A 188 -9.85 -9.73 23.87
CA ASP A 188 -11.09 -9.06 24.21
C ASP A 188 -11.76 -9.84 25.34
N ARG A 189 -12.26 -9.13 26.36
CA ARG A 189 -12.98 -9.71 27.49
C ARG A 189 -14.36 -9.07 27.56
N ARG A 190 -15.40 -9.91 27.58
CA ARG A 190 -16.80 -9.49 27.65
C ARG A 190 -17.51 -10.29 28.71
N CYS A 191 -18.35 -9.64 29.50
CA CYS A 191 -19.08 -10.30 30.58
C CYS A 191 -20.58 -10.18 30.36
N SER A 192 -21.29 -11.25 30.68
CA SER A 192 -22.75 -11.25 30.82
C SER A 192 -23.12 -10.52 32.11
N GLU A 193 -23.93 -9.47 31.98
CA GLU A 193 -24.48 -8.75 33.13
C GLU A 193 -25.60 -9.54 33.81
N ILE A 194 -26.26 -10.44 33.06
CA ILE A 194 -27.41 -11.23 33.52
C ILE A 194 -26.94 -12.42 34.37
N TYR A 195 -26.01 -13.20 33.82
CA TYR A 195 -25.58 -14.47 34.42
C TYR A 195 -24.25 -14.36 35.18
N GLY A 196 -23.51 -13.27 35.03
CA GLY A 196 -22.25 -13.08 35.76
C GLY A 196 -21.16 -14.07 35.35
N PHE A 197 -21.06 -14.38 34.06
CA PHE A 197 -19.89 -15.03 33.46
C PHE A 197 -19.16 -14.08 32.52
N CYS A 198 -17.89 -14.32 32.26
CA CYS A 198 -17.08 -13.56 31.32
C CYS A 198 -16.45 -14.47 30.28
N LEU A 199 -16.58 -14.11 29.00
CA LEU A 199 -15.84 -14.68 27.91
C LEU A 199 -14.59 -13.85 27.60
N VAL A 200 -13.44 -14.51 27.55
CA VAL A 200 -12.21 -13.94 27.01
C VAL A 200 -11.97 -14.59 25.66
N ALA A 201 -11.71 -13.82 24.63
CA ALA A 201 -11.23 -14.31 23.35
C ALA A 201 -9.83 -13.74 23.10
N ALA A 202 -8.90 -14.56 22.61
CA ALA A 202 -7.55 -14.10 22.29
C ALA A 202 -7.11 -14.65 20.94
N ILE A 203 -6.41 -13.82 20.17
CA ILE A 203 -5.76 -14.18 18.91
C ILE A 203 -4.28 -13.83 19.01
N GLU A 204 -3.42 -14.65 18.39
CA GLU A 204 -2.00 -14.34 18.34
C GLU A 204 -1.80 -12.99 17.64
N SER A 205 -1.24 -12.01 18.36
CA SER A 205 -0.93 -10.71 17.75
C SER A 205 0.32 -10.88 16.90
N GLY A 206 0.06 -11.23 15.65
CA GLY A 206 1.09 -11.64 14.71
C GLY A 206 0.51 -12.45 13.57
N MET A 207 -0.77 -12.20 13.22
CA MET A 207 -1.36 -12.78 12.01
C MET A 207 -0.33 -12.58 10.90
N PRO A 208 0.21 -13.67 10.32
CA PRO A 208 1.33 -13.56 9.41
C PRO A 208 0.77 -12.99 8.12
N SER A 209 0.65 -11.67 8.02
CA SER A 209 0.79 -11.01 6.74
C SER A 209 2.21 -11.38 6.30
N LYS A 210 2.27 -12.48 5.53
CA LYS A 210 3.47 -13.25 5.19
C LYS A 210 4.66 -12.29 5.10
N PRO A 211 5.76 -12.50 5.86
CA PRO A 211 6.92 -11.61 5.82
C PRO A 211 7.40 -11.36 4.37
N LEU A 212 7.12 -12.31 3.48
CA LEU A 212 7.28 -12.22 2.04
C LEU A 212 6.55 -11.04 1.37
N ARG A 213 5.31 -10.72 1.76
CA ARG A 213 4.54 -9.61 1.17
C ARG A 213 5.09 -8.25 1.61
N LYS A 214 5.54 -8.15 2.86
CA LYS A 214 6.21 -6.96 3.41
C LYS A 214 7.57 -6.73 2.75
N ALA A 215 8.37 -7.79 2.63
CA ALA A 215 9.65 -7.75 1.92
C ALA A 215 9.45 -7.40 0.43
N ALA A 216 8.46 -7.97 -0.23
CA ALA A 216 8.15 -7.68 -1.64
C ALA A 216 7.75 -6.21 -1.86
N MET A 217 6.90 -5.64 -1.00
CA MET A 217 6.52 -4.23 -1.10
C MET A 217 7.71 -3.28 -0.85
N ALA A 218 8.55 -3.59 0.13
CA ALA A 218 9.76 -2.81 0.42
C ALA A 218 10.77 -2.89 -0.75
N LEU A 219 10.97 -4.08 -1.34
CA LEU A 219 11.85 -4.29 -2.48
C LEU A 219 11.32 -3.60 -3.76
N LEU A 220 10.02 -3.66 -4.03
CA LEU A 220 9.40 -2.96 -5.16
C LEU A 220 9.51 -1.44 -5.03
N GLY A 221 9.27 -0.89 -3.83
CA GLY A 221 9.44 0.53 -3.56
C GLY A 221 10.91 0.99 -3.66
N GLY A 222 11.83 0.22 -3.07
CA GLY A 222 13.27 0.49 -3.18
C GLY A 222 13.79 0.40 -4.61
N GLY A 223 13.35 -0.62 -5.36
CA GLY A 223 13.74 -0.85 -6.75
C GLY A 223 13.24 0.26 -7.69
N THR A 224 11.98 0.67 -7.57
CA THR A 224 11.44 1.78 -8.37
C THR A 224 12.12 3.11 -8.05
N GLY A 225 12.39 3.39 -6.77
CA GLY A 225 13.15 4.58 -6.36
C GLY A 225 14.56 4.63 -6.95
N LEU A 226 15.30 3.50 -6.92
CA LEU A 226 16.63 3.40 -7.51
C LEU A 226 16.59 3.59 -9.04
N ALA A 227 15.61 3.00 -9.72
CA ALA A 227 15.45 3.13 -11.17
C ALA A 227 15.20 4.58 -11.60
N VAL A 228 14.30 5.30 -10.93
CA VAL A 228 14.03 6.72 -11.20
C VAL A 228 15.27 7.58 -10.94
N PHE A 229 16.01 7.30 -9.87
CA PHE A 229 17.26 8.01 -9.58
C PHE A 229 18.32 7.80 -10.65
N LEU A 230 18.58 6.54 -11.04
CA LEU A 230 19.56 6.22 -12.07
C LEU A 230 19.15 6.82 -13.43
N PHE A 231 17.86 6.77 -13.77
CA PHE A 231 17.34 7.39 -14.99
C PHE A 231 17.52 8.92 -14.99
N GLY A 232 17.20 9.59 -13.88
CA GLY A 232 17.43 11.03 -13.73
C GLY A 232 18.92 11.42 -13.87
N GLN A 233 19.82 10.63 -13.26
CA GLN A 233 21.26 10.84 -13.37
C GLN A 233 21.77 10.65 -14.81
N LEU A 234 21.23 9.67 -15.54
CA LEU A 234 21.56 9.46 -16.96
C LEU A 234 21.13 10.64 -17.82
N LEU A 235 19.93 11.19 -17.60
CA LEU A 235 19.45 12.38 -18.33
C LEU A 235 20.32 13.60 -18.07
N LEU A 236 20.70 13.84 -16.81
CA LEU A 236 21.58 14.95 -16.41
C LEU A 236 23.02 14.77 -16.93
N TRP A 237 23.53 13.55 -16.98
CA TRP A 237 24.85 13.27 -17.54
C TRP A 237 24.87 13.48 -19.06
N ARG A 238 23.81 13.08 -19.76
CA ARG A 238 23.66 13.29 -21.21
C ARG A 238 23.70 14.77 -21.57
N SER A 239 22.92 15.63 -20.89
CA SER A 239 22.87 17.06 -21.18
C SER A 239 24.17 17.80 -20.85
N ARG A 240 24.84 17.47 -19.75
CA ARG A 240 26.16 18.05 -19.45
C ARG A 240 27.21 17.69 -20.48
N SER A 241 27.14 16.47 -21.01
CA SER A 241 28.10 16.00 -22.01
C SER A 241 27.95 16.72 -23.37
N SER A 242 26.73 17.06 -23.79
CA SER A 242 26.51 17.83 -25.03
C SER A 242 26.94 19.29 -24.87
N LEU A 243 26.58 19.94 -23.77
CA LEU A 243 27.00 21.32 -23.46
C LEU A 243 28.52 21.48 -23.44
N VAL A 244 29.23 20.61 -22.73
CA VAL A 244 30.70 20.71 -22.63
C VAL A 244 31.35 20.51 -24.00
N ARG A 245 30.83 19.59 -24.84
CA ARG A 245 31.38 19.33 -26.17
C ARG A 245 31.12 20.48 -27.14
N LEU A 246 29.89 20.97 -27.23
CA LEU A 246 29.53 22.04 -28.16
C LEU A 246 30.21 23.36 -27.77
N ARG A 247 30.20 23.74 -26.49
CA ARG A 247 30.93 24.92 -26.02
C ARG A 247 32.42 24.84 -26.31
N ARG A 248 33.04 23.68 -26.12
CA ARG A 248 34.46 23.46 -26.47
C ARG A 248 34.69 23.63 -27.97
N ALA A 249 33.86 23.01 -28.81
CA ALA A 249 33.99 23.10 -30.25
C ALA A 249 33.87 24.54 -30.77
N ILE A 250 32.95 25.32 -30.19
CA ILE A 250 32.82 26.76 -30.49
C ILE A 250 34.09 27.52 -30.08
N HIS A 251 34.55 27.38 -28.83
CA HIS A 251 35.71 28.10 -28.32
C HIS A 251 37.02 27.73 -29.03
N ASN A 252 37.16 26.47 -29.46
CA ASN A 252 38.36 25.98 -30.13
C ASN A 252 38.36 26.21 -31.65
N GLY A 253 37.29 26.77 -32.23
CA GLY A 253 37.16 26.94 -33.69
C GLY A 253 37.06 25.61 -34.45
N GLU A 254 36.50 24.57 -33.83
CA GLU A 254 36.31 23.25 -34.46
C GLU A 254 35.10 23.20 -35.41
N ILE A 255 34.30 24.26 -35.42
CA ILE A 255 33.19 24.47 -36.35
C ILE A 255 33.69 25.37 -37.46
N ALA A 256 33.69 24.86 -38.69
CA ALA A 256 34.22 25.50 -39.86
C ALA A 256 33.16 26.34 -40.58
N ALA A 257 33.62 27.44 -41.18
CA ALA A 257 32.84 28.23 -42.12
C ALA A 257 32.83 27.57 -43.51
N ALA A 258 31.64 27.47 -44.10
CA ALA A 258 31.44 27.12 -45.50
C ALA A 258 30.68 28.26 -46.18
N TYR A 259 31.07 28.59 -47.41
CA TYR A 259 30.49 29.69 -48.18
C TYR A 259 29.75 29.12 -49.38
N GLN A 260 28.43 29.31 -49.42
CA GLN A 260 27.63 28.92 -50.56
C GLN A 260 27.48 30.10 -51.53
N PRO A 261 27.99 30.03 -52.77
CA PRO A 261 27.88 31.12 -53.73
C PRO A 261 26.43 31.45 -54.08
N ILE A 262 26.09 32.73 -54.10
CA ILE A 262 24.80 33.26 -54.56
C ILE A 262 25.02 33.93 -55.91
N LEU A 263 24.31 33.45 -56.93
CA LEU A 263 24.41 33.95 -58.30
C LEU A 263 23.14 34.73 -58.69
N SER A 264 23.34 35.83 -59.41
CA SER A 264 22.25 36.57 -60.05
C SER A 264 21.68 35.76 -61.22
N VAL A 265 20.37 35.55 -61.25
CA VAL A 265 19.70 34.71 -62.27
C VAL A 265 19.83 35.25 -63.71
N PRO A 266 19.67 36.57 -63.97
CA PRO A 266 19.72 37.09 -65.33
C PRO A 266 21.08 36.95 -66.03
N ASP A 267 22.19 37.04 -65.29
CA ASP A 267 23.55 37.14 -65.83
C ASP A 267 24.55 36.14 -65.23
N SER A 268 24.10 35.24 -64.34
CA SER A 268 24.92 34.25 -63.60
C SER A 268 26.12 34.86 -62.86
N ARG A 269 26.06 36.17 -62.56
CA ARG A 269 27.13 36.87 -61.87
C ARG A 269 27.10 36.55 -60.38
N LEU A 270 28.27 36.32 -59.80
CA LEU A 270 28.41 36.18 -58.35
C LEU A 270 27.99 37.49 -57.66
N VAL A 271 26.98 37.42 -56.81
CA VAL A 271 26.45 38.56 -56.03
C VAL A 271 26.72 38.44 -54.54
N GLY A 272 27.11 37.27 -54.06
CA GLY A 272 27.43 37.09 -52.66
C GLY A 272 27.65 35.65 -52.25
N PHE A 273 27.69 35.44 -50.93
CA PHE A 273 27.82 34.13 -50.30
C PHE A 273 26.86 34.02 -49.13
N GLU A 274 26.33 32.83 -48.89
CA GLU A 274 25.70 32.45 -47.62
C GLU A 274 26.75 31.79 -46.72
N LEU A 275 26.87 32.29 -45.49
CA LEU A 275 27.73 31.73 -44.46
C LEU A 275 27.02 30.58 -43.75
N LEU A 276 27.62 29.39 -43.85
CA LEU A 276 27.08 28.16 -43.30
C LEU A 276 28.06 27.53 -42.30
N ALA A 277 27.55 27.16 -41.13
CA ALA A 277 28.33 26.41 -40.15
C ALA A 277 28.43 24.92 -40.53
N ARG A 278 29.62 24.34 -40.39
CA ARG A 278 29.88 22.91 -40.56
C ARG A 278 30.72 22.39 -39.40
N TRP A 279 30.33 21.27 -38.80
CA TRP A 279 31.09 20.66 -37.73
C TRP A 279 31.56 19.25 -38.13
N PRO A 280 32.74 19.12 -38.75
CA PRO A 280 33.23 17.83 -39.27
C PRO A 280 33.43 16.77 -38.16
N GLY A 281 33.80 17.20 -36.95
CA GLY A 281 34.01 16.33 -35.79
C GLY A 281 32.77 16.14 -34.90
N ALA A 282 31.57 16.49 -35.39
CA ALA A 282 30.35 16.37 -34.59
C ALA A 282 30.09 14.90 -34.20
N PRO A 283 29.68 14.62 -32.94
CA PRO A 283 29.17 13.29 -32.59
C PRO A 283 27.90 12.98 -33.40
N GLU A 284 27.59 11.70 -33.62
CA GLU A 284 26.43 11.25 -34.42
C GLU A 284 25.10 11.93 -34.02
N THR A 285 24.92 12.17 -32.71
CA THR A 285 23.72 12.84 -32.17
C THR A 285 23.56 14.28 -32.64
N LEU A 286 24.66 14.94 -33.03
CA LEU A 286 24.73 16.33 -33.48
C LEU A 286 25.21 16.45 -34.93
N GLN A 287 25.21 15.35 -35.68
CA GLN A 287 25.66 15.36 -37.07
C GLN A 287 24.69 16.18 -37.94
N GLY A 288 25.25 17.19 -38.61
CA GLY A 288 24.52 18.10 -39.50
C GLY A 288 24.13 19.44 -38.84
N PRO A 289 24.05 20.53 -39.64
CA PRO A 289 23.82 21.89 -39.16
C PRO A 289 22.54 22.03 -38.34
N GLU A 290 21.43 21.44 -38.79
CA GLU A 290 20.15 21.55 -38.08
C GLU A 290 20.20 21.05 -36.63
N ARG A 291 20.99 20.01 -36.34
CA ARG A 291 21.02 19.39 -35.02
C ARG A 291 21.89 20.17 -34.03
N PHE A 292 23.11 20.55 -34.42
CA PHE A 292 23.98 21.28 -33.49
C PHE A 292 23.57 22.74 -33.32
N ILE A 293 22.92 23.35 -34.32
CA ILE A 293 22.35 24.70 -34.19
C ILE A 293 21.18 24.68 -33.21
N ALA A 294 20.23 23.74 -33.35
CA ALA A 294 19.13 23.60 -32.39
C ALA A 294 19.63 23.28 -30.96
N GLU A 295 20.67 22.45 -30.84
CA GLU A 295 21.30 22.20 -29.54
C GLU A 295 21.95 23.48 -28.99
N ALA A 296 22.65 24.28 -29.83
CA ALA A 296 23.22 25.57 -29.43
C ALA A 296 22.14 26.54 -28.91
N GLU A 297 21.00 26.63 -29.58
CA GLU A 297 19.86 27.44 -29.13
C GLU A 297 19.33 26.97 -27.77
N SER A 298 19.06 25.66 -27.62
CA SER A 298 18.52 25.10 -26.37
C SER A 298 19.46 25.24 -25.17
N LEU A 299 20.78 25.31 -25.43
CA LEU A 299 21.82 25.46 -24.42
C LEU A 299 22.26 26.93 -24.21
N GLY A 300 21.69 27.88 -24.96
CA GLY A 300 22.06 29.29 -24.91
C GLY A 300 23.47 29.60 -25.44
N LEU A 301 24.01 28.76 -26.32
CA LEU A 301 25.33 28.90 -26.96
C LEU A 301 25.26 29.48 -28.38
N ILE A 302 24.05 29.78 -28.88
CA ILE A 302 23.87 30.25 -30.26
C ILE A 302 24.62 31.55 -30.55
N HIS A 303 24.65 32.48 -29.59
CA HIS A 303 25.39 33.73 -29.72
C HIS A 303 26.89 33.51 -29.86
N ASP A 304 27.48 32.64 -29.03
CA ASP A 304 28.91 32.31 -29.08
C ASP A 304 29.28 31.68 -30.42
N LEU A 305 28.38 30.84 -30.97
CA LEU A 305 28.54 30.23 -32.29
C LEU A 305 28.51 31.31 -33.39
N THR A 306 27.49 32.16 -33.41
CA THR A 306 27.34 33.21 -34.42
C THR A 306 28.51 34.19 -34.39
N GLU A 307 28.97 34.61 -33.21
CA GLU A 307 30.13 35.48 -33.07
C GLU A 307 31.41 34.82 -33.65
N MET A 308 31.66 33.57 -33.30
CA MET A 308 32.81 32.83 -33.83
C MET A 308 32.74 32.70 -35.35
N MET A 309 31.55 32.43 -35.91
CA MET A 309 31.34 32.36 -37.36
C MET A 309 31.58 33.71 -38.05
N ILE A 310 31.10 34.81 -37.46
CA ILE A 310 31.32 36.18 -37.96
C ILE A 310 32.82 36.51 -37.98
N ARG A 311 33.53 36.24 -36.87
CA ARG A 311 34.97 36.50 -36.77
C ARG A 311 35.76 35.67 -37.77
N THR A 312 35.38 34.41 -37.97
CA THR A 312 35.98 33.52 -38.97
C THR A 312 35.74 34.03 -40.39
N ALA A 313 34.52 34.44 -40.72
CA ALA A 313 34.20 34.98 -42.03
C ALA A 313 34.98 36.24 -42.38
N VAL A 314 35.13 37.15 -41.42
CA VAL A 314 35.95 38.35 -41.60
C VAL A 314 37.42 38.01 -41.81
N ALA A 315 37.95 37.01 -41.12
CA ALA A 315 39.33 36.56 -41.30
C ALA A 315 39.57 35.91 -42.67
N GLU A 316 38.61 35.11 -43.16
CA GLU A 316 38.77 34.32 -44.39
C GLU A 316 38.44 35.09 -45.67
N ILE A 317 37.34 35.87 -45.68
CA ILE A 317 36.84 36.54 -46.89
C ILE A 317 36.74 38.06 -46.76
N GLY A 318 37.19 38.65 -45.64
CA GLY A 318 37.08 40.08 -45.40
C GLY A 318 37.79 40.95 -46.44
N GLU A 319 38.94 40.53 -46.96
CA GLU A 319 39.63 41.24 -48.06
C GLU A 319 38.84 41.22 -49.37
N ILE A 320 38.18 40.09 -49.67
CA ILE A 320 37.34 39.95 -50.87
C ILE A 320 36.14 40.89 -50.76
N LEU A 321 35.50 40.95 -49.59
CA LEU A 321 34.38 41.86 -49.36
C LEU A 321 34.81 43.33 -49.47
N ARG A 322 35.97 43.71 -48.93
CA ARG A 322 36.52 45.06 -49.09
C ARG A 322 36.81 45.43 -50.55
N GLY A 323 37.40 44.50 -51.30
CA GLY A 323 37.77 44.72 -52.70
C GLY A 323 36.58 44.74 -53.66
N CYS A 324 35.42 44.23 -53.24
CA CYS A 324 34.22 44.09 -54.08
C CYS A 324 32.97 44.57 -53.33
N PRO A 325 32.68 45.89 -53.33
CA PRO A 325 31.53 46.48 -52.61
C PRO A 325 30.16 45.92 -53.03
N GLU A 326 30.07 45.35 -54.23
CA GLU A 326 28.88 44.73 -54.79
C GLU A 326 28.57 43.35 -54.19
N LEU A 327 29.56 42.69 -53.57
CA LEU A 327 29.40 41.36 -52.97
C LEU A 327 28.78 41.46 -51.58
N ARG A 328 27.81 40.59 -51.33
CA ARG A 328 27.13 40.46 -50.04
C ARG A 328 27.47 39.16 -49.32
N LEU A 329 27.46 39.20 -48.00
CA LEU A 329 27.55 38.04 -47.12
C LEU A 329 26.24 37.90 -46.35
N ALA A 330 25.51 36.81 -46.60
CA ALA A 330 24.34 36.42 -45.84
C ALA A 330 24.76 35.60 -44.61
N ILE A 331 24.25 35.97 -43.44
CA ILE A 331 24.54 35.32 -42.15
C ILE A 331 23.22 34.90 -41.53
N ASN A 332 23.09 33.60 -41.28
CA ASN A 332 21.94 33.02 -40.59
C ASN A 332 21.99 33.42 -39.11
N ILE A 333 20.89 33.96 -38.60
CA ILE A 333 20.71 34.34 -37.19
C ILE A 333 19.41 33.75 -36.62
N SER A 334 19.43 33.43 -35.33
CA SER A 334 18.25 33.00 -34.58
C SER A 334 17.41 34.20 -34.15
N ALA A 335 16.10 34.00 -33.97
CA ALA A 335 15.21 35.03 -33.43
C ALA A 335 15.61 35.49 -32.03
N LEU A 336 16.19 34.58 -31.22
CA LEU A 336 16.71 34.92 -29.89
C LEU A 336 17.86 35.94 -29.93
N GLU A 337 18.59 36.01 -31.04
CA GLU A 337 19.74 36.92 -31.21
C GLU A 337 19.32 38.31 -31.67
N LEU A 338 18.10 38.48 -32.22
CA LEU A 338 17.55 39.78 -32.62
C LEU A 338 17.20 40.67 -31.43
N GLU A 339 16.84 40.06 -30.30
CA GLU A 339 16.46 40.78 -29.09
C GLU A 339 17.69 41.19 -28.25
N ASP A 340 18.87 40.65 -28.55
CA ASP A 340 20.10 40.90 -27.80
C ASP A 340 20.98 41.97 -28.48
N ARG A 341 21.34 43.02 -27.72
CA ARG A 341 22.24 44.09 -28.17
C ARG A 341 23.67 43.62 -28.48
N LYS A 342 24.05 42.43 -28.06
CA LYS A 342 25.40 41.90 -28.33
C LYS A 342 25.65 41.63 -29.82
N LEU A 343 24.62 41.25 -30.59
CA LEU A 343 24.78 40.99 -32.02
C LEU A 343 25.19 42.28 -32.77
N GLU A 344 24.55 43.40 -32.45
CA GLU A 344 24.88 44.72 -33.02
C GLU A 344 26.33 45.12 -32.72
N ALA A 345 26.78 44.88 -31.49
CA ALA A 345 28.16 45.15 -31.06
C ALA A 345 29.16 44.30 -31.86
N VAL A 346 28.92 42.98 -31.96
CA VAL A 346 29.80 42.05 -32.70
C VAL A 346 29.89 42.41 -34.17
N LEU A 347 28.77 42.73 -34.82
CA LEU A 347 28.75 43.14 -36.23
C LEU A 347 29.54 44.44 -36.46
N SER A 348 29.35 45.42 -35.57
CA SER A 348 30.04 46.72 -35.64
C SER A 348 31.55 46.58 -35.45
N GLU A 349 31.96 45.82 -34.44
CA GLU A 349 33.37 45.57 -34.14
C GLU A 349 34.08 44.70 -35.18
N THR A 350 33.35 43.77 -35.81
CA THR A 350 33.98 42.78 -36.68
C THR A 350 33.98 43.24 -38.14
N PHE A 351 32.85 43.69 -38.68
CA PHE A 351 32.72 44.09 -40.09
C PHE A 351 32.99 45.59 -40.30
N LEU A 352 32.29 46.47 -39.58
CA LEU A 352 32.33 47.92 -39.84
C LEU A 352 33.69 48.53 -39.51
N ALA A 353 34.27 48.16 -38.37
CA ALA A 353 35.60 48.61 -37.97
C ALA A 353 36.73 48.18 -38.94
N ARG A 354 36.47 47.18 -39.80
CA ARG A 354 37.43 46.67 -40.79
C ARG A 354 37.16 47.14 -42.22
N GLY A 355 36.25 48.10 -42.41
CA GLY A 355 35.98 48.72 -43.71
C GLY A 355 35.06 47.90 -44.63
N ILE A 356 34.33 46.93 -44.09
CA ILE A 356 33.26 46.22 -44.80
C ILE A 356 31.96 47.03 -44.62
N GLY A 357 31.32 47.42 -45.72
CA GLY A 357 30.15 48.30 -45.67
C GLY A 357 28.91 47.61 -45.11
N CYS A 358 28.06 48.33 -44.37
CA CYS A 358 26.80 47.79 -43.83
C CYS A 358 25.93 47.13 -44.92
N GLY A 359 25.89 47.72 -46.12
CA GLY A 359 25.11 47.20 -47.26
C GLY A 359 25.60 45.86 -47.83
N GLN A 360 26.76 45.38 -47.37
CA GLN A 360 27.31 44.08 -47.75
C GLN A 360 26.87 42.96 -46.81
N ILE A 361 26.34 43.26 -45.61
CA ILE A 361 25.93 42.23 -44.64
C ILE A 361 24.42 42.05 -44.70
N VAL A 362 23.98 40.84 -44.97
CA VAL A 362 22.57 40.44 -44.98
C VAL A 362 22.35 39.50 -43.80
N LEU A 363 21.38 39.82 -42.94
CA LEU A 363 20.98 38.94 -41.85
C LEU A 363 19.76 38.15 -42.30
N GLU A 364 19.87 36.83 -42.27
CA GLU A 364 18.80 35.90 -42.64
C GLU A 364 18.19 35.27 -41.39
N ILE A 365 16.87 35.32 -41.29
CA ILE A 365 16.12 34.76 -40.17
C ILE A 365 15.25 33.65 -40.75
N THR A 366 15.41 32.43 -40.25
CA THR A 366 14.57 31.31 -40.69
C THR A 366 13.20 31.38 -40.01
N GLU A 367 12.15 30.98 -40.75
CA GLU A 367 10.75 31.04 -40.29
C GLU A 367 10.49 30.18 -39.04
N ARG A 368 11.31 29.14 -38.78
CA ARG A 368 11.21 28.29 -37.57
C ARG A 368 11.49 29.06 -36.28
N SER A 369 12.35 30.08 -36.33
CA SER A 369 12.71 30.86 -35.15
C SER A 369 11.61 31.83 -34.71
N VAL A 370 10.71 32.21 -35.62
CA VAL A 370 9.62 33.18 -35.38
C VAL A 370 8.37 32.51 -34.77
N ALA A 371 8.24 31.18 -34.86
CA ALA A 371 7.03 30.44 -34.48
C ALA A 371 7.01 29.89 -33.04
N SER A 372 8.00 30.19 -32.20
CA SER A 372 7.96 29.79 -30.77
C SER A 372 7.36 30.90 -29.92
N PRO A 373 6.10 30.77 -29.44
CA PRO A 373 5.53 31.73 -28.52
C PRO A 373 6.29 31.63 -27.19
N HIS A 374 6.70 32.75 -26.63
CA HIS A 374 7.16 32.85 -25.25
C HIS A 374 6.19 32.13 -24.31
N ARG A 375 6.73 31.25 -23.45
CA ARG A 375 6.05 30.71 -22.27
C ARG A 375 6.65 31.32 -21.02
#